data_AF-A0A2E1U9T8-F1
#
_entry.id   AF-A0A2E1U9T8-F1
#
_cell.length_a   1.000
_cell.length_b   1.000
_cell.length_c   1.000
_cell.angle_alpha   90.00
_cell.angle_beta   90.00
_cell.angle_gamma   90.00
#
_symmetry.space_group_name_H-M   'P 1'
#
loop_
_entity.id
_entity.type
_entity.pdbx_description
1 polymer ?
#
loop_
_entity_poly.entity_id
_entity_poly.type
_entity_poly.pdbx_seq_one_letter_code
_entity_poly.pdbx_strand_id
1 'polypeptide(L)'
;EPSEDCNGSGIPDRCELEGNDCNGNSIPDECELKGNDCDGNGVPDDCQADCDGDLIPDSCEVDCNNDGTPDECQDLADCDANGTPDVCEPSDDCNGSGIPDRCELEGNDCNGNSIPDECELKDNDCNDNGIPDQCDVDDSGDPGAQPTAECLPNGIPDGCDDCNANGVADYLDLESGFDSDCNGNCVPDICDVNSGSWLDCNSNGIPDTCEMLEDCDEDDIPDQCEIEEDNSLDADGDGILDACQCPEDLNGDGVIAFTDILFVLTDFGPCPEQQSDPCTSDINRDGEVGFSDLLLVLAKFGQNCFD
;
A
#
# COMPACT_ATOMS: atom_id res chain seq x y z
N GLU A 1 -82.37 -9.39 6.96
CA GLU A 1 -82.34 -9.98 8.29
C GLU A 1 -80.98 -10.65 8.42
N PRO A 2 -80.08 -10.16 9.28
CA PRO A 2 -78.99 -11.02 9.77
C PRO A 2 -79.65 -12.30 10.29
N SER A 3 -79.01 -13.46 10.14
CA SER A 3 -79.50 -14.66 10.84
C SER A 3 -79.56 -14.32 12.33
N GLU A 4 -80.68 -14.57 13.01
CA GLU A 4 -80.76 -14.37 14.47
C GLU A 4 -79.85 -15.33 15.26
N ASP A 5 -79.07 -16.17 14.59
CA ASP A 5 -78.17 -17.22 15.09
C ASP A 5 -77.09 -17.43 14.01
N CYS A 6 -76.04 -16.61 14.07
CA CYS A 6 -74.99 -16.56 13.04
C CYS A 6 -73.97 -17.71 13.14
N ASN A 7 -73.78 -18.27 14.33
CA ASN A 7 -72.88 -19.40 14.58
C ASN A 7 -73.60 -20.77 14.45
N GLY A 8 -74.94 -20.79 14.36
CA GLY A 8 -75.74 -22.00 14.26
C GLY A 8 -75.85 -22.78 15.57
N SER A 9 -75.66 -22.13 16.72
CA SER A 9 -75.69 -22.73 18.05
C SER A 9 -77.10 -23.14 18.49
N GLY A 10 -78.14 -22.56 17.88
CA GLY A 10 -79.53 -22.65 18.31
C GLY A 10 -79.89 -21.70 19.45
N ILE A 11 -78.97 -20.83 19.87
CA ILE A 11 -79.21 -19.68 20.74
C ILE A 11 -79.30 -18.44 19.85
N PRO A 12 -80.24 -17.50 20.11
CA PRO A 12 -80.25 -16.27 19.35
C PRO A 12 -79.09 -15.36 19.71
N ASP A 13 -78.46 -14.69 18.74
CA ASP A 13 -77.31 -13.79 18.88
C ASP A 13 -77.45 -12.80 20.05
N ARG A 14 -78.65 -12.21 20.21
CA ARG A 14 -78.96 -11.27 21.31
C ARG A 14 -78.81 -11.84 22.72
N CYS A 15 -78.74 -13.17 22.86
CA CYS A 15 -78.56 -13.90 24.10
C CYS A 15 -77.09 -14.34 24.29
N GLU A 16 -76.21 -14.09 23.31
CA GLU A 16 -74.80 -14.46 23.29
C GLU A 16 -73.86 -13.25 23.44
N LEU A 17 -74.41 -12.05 23.64
CA LEU A 17 -73.67 -10.79 23.73
C LEU A 17 -72.91 -10.59 25.06
N GLU A 18 -73.28 -11.28 26.14
CA GLU A 18 -72.65 -11.06 27.45
C GLU A 18 -71.21 -11.61 27.48
N GLY A 19 -70.24 -10.71 27.31
CA GLY A 19 -68.81 -11.05 27.30
C GLY A 19 -68.26 -11.47 25.94
N ASN A 20 -69.09 -11.49 24.89
CA ASN A 20 -68.72 -11.79 23.50
C ASN A 20 -69.23 -10.70 22.53
N ASP A 21 -69.29 -9.45 22.99
CA ASP A 21 -69.61 -8.27 22.17
C ASP A 21 -68.70 -7.13 22.65
N CYS A 22 -67.44 -7.18 22.24
CA CYS A 22 -66.39 -6.30 22.74
C CYS A 22 -66.52 -4.85 22.23
N ASN A 23 -67.05 -4.66 21.02
CA ASN A 23 -67.26 -3.34 20.42
C ASN A 23 -68.67 -2.75 20.72
N GLY A 24 -69.58 -3.54 21.30
CA GLY A 24 -70.91 -3.12 21.75
C GLY A 24 -71.91 -2.89 20.62
N ASN A 25 -71.70 -3.49 19.45
CA ASN A 25 -72.53 -3.26 18.25
C ASN A 25 -73.77 -4.18 18.18
N SER A 26 -73.96 -5.03 19.20
CA SER A 26 -75.05 -6.03 19.30
C SER A 26 -74.94 -7.21 18.32
N ILE A 27 -73.74 -7.51 17.85
CA ILE A 27 -73.39 -8.72 17.08
C ILE A 27 -72.36 -9.50 17.92
N PRO A 28 -72.51 -10.82 18.11
CA PRO A 28 -71.50 -11.61 18.81
C PRO A 28 -70.17 -11.64 18.05
N ASP A 29 -69.05 -11.52 18.77
CA ASP A 29 -67.69 -11.46 18.25
C ASP A 29 -67.38 -12.57 17.23
N GLU A 30 -67.81 -13.81 17.51
CA GLU A 30 -67.57 -14.98 16.64
C GLU A 30 -68.21 -14.84 15.23
N CYS A 31 -69.21 -13.98 15.12
CA CYS A 31 -69.92 -13.71 13.88
C CYS A 31 -69.32 -12.56 13.09
N GLU A 32 -68.35 -11.86 13.67
CA GLU A 32 -67.64 -10.74 13.07
C GLU A 32 -66.29 -11.16 12.49
N LEU A 33 -65.74 -12.32 12.90
CA LEU A 33 -64.41 -12.81 12.50
C LEU A 33 -64.15 -12.86 10.98
N LYS A 34 -65.20 -12.98 10.15
CA LYS A 34 -65.01 -13.15 8.71
C LYS A 34 -64.58 -11.83 8.05
N GLY A 35 -63.28 -11.68 7.86
CA GLY A 35 -62.68 -10.47 7.29
C GLY A 35 -62.46 -9.36 8.33
N ASN A 36 -62.50 -9.73 9.62
CA ASN A 36 -62.23 -8.89 10.79
C ASN A 36 -61.46 -9.72 11.84
N ASP A 37 -60.55 -10.60 11.39
CA ASP A 37 -59.68 -11.45 12.24
C ASP A 37 -58.42 -11.77 11.43
N CYS A 38 -57.52 -10.79 11.33
CA CYS A 38 -56.36 -10.85 10.45
C CYS A 38 -55.26 -11.79 10.96
N ASP A 39 -55.11 -11.93 12.28
CA ASP A 39 -54.15 -12.84 12.91
C ASP A 39 -54.73 -14.24 13.20
N GLY A 40 -56.04 -14.41 13.05
CA GLY A 40 -56.72 -15.69 13.19
C GLY A 40 -56.82 -16.16 14.64
N ASN A 41 -56.77 -15.24 15.60
CA ASN A 41 -56.77 -15.56 17.02
C ASN A 41 -58.18 -15.78 17.59
N GLY A 42 -59.23 -15.51 16.80
CA GLY A 42 -60.63 -15.66 17.19
C GLY A 42 -61.21 -14.48 17.98
N VAL A 43 -60.53 -13.34 17.97
CA VAL A 43 -60.99 -12.04 18.50
C VAL A 43 -61.14 -11.08 17.33
N PRO A 44 -62.28 -10.38 17.18
CA PRO A 44 -62.45 -9.40 16.12
C PRO A 44 -61.38 -8.31 16.16
N ASP A 45 -60.91 -7.86 14.99
CA ASP A 45 -59.86 -6.84 14.84
C ASP A 45 -60.21 -5.55 15.61
N ASP A 46 -61.46 -5.09 15.55
CA ASP A 46 -61.96 -3.90 16.29
C ASP A 46 -61.86 -4.01 17.83
N CYS A 47 -61.50 -5.18 18.35
CA CYS A 47 -61.39 -5.48 19.77
C CYS A 47 -59.98 -5.86 20.20
N GLN A 48 -59.02 -5.75 19.29
CA GLN A 48 -57.61 -5.96 19.57
C GLN A 48 -56.94 -4.63 19.93
N ALA A 49 -55.68 -4.70 20.37
CA ALA A 49 -54.89 -3.51 20.61
C ALA A 49 -54.53 -2.85 19.27
N ASP A 50 -54.58 -1.53 19.25
CA ASP A 50 -54.28 -0.67 18.11
C ASP A 50 -53.60 0.58 18.70
N CYS A 51 -52.28 0.66 18.55
CA CYS A 51 -51.47 1.67 19.20
C CYS A 51 -51.58 3.04 18.51
N ASP A 52 -51.81 3.07 17.20
CA ASP A 52 -51.75 4.26 16.36
C ASP A 52 -53.16 4.80 16.01
N GLY A 53 -54.18 3.96 16.19
CA GLY A 53 -55.60 4.26 16.05
C GLY A 53 -56.10 4.18 14.60
N ASP A 54 -55.43 3.44 13.72
CA ASP A 54 -55.79 3.32 12.30
C ASP A 54 -56.86 2.25 11.99
N LEU A 55 -57.28 1.49 13.01
CA LEU A 55 -58.22 0.37 12.96
C LEU A 55 -57.65 -0.95 12.43
N ILE A 56 -56.33 -1.07 12.32
CA ILE A 56 -55.61 -2.32 12.10
C ILE A 56 -55.02 -2.77 13.45
N PRO A 57 -55.28 -4.00 13.91
CA PRO A 57 -54.67 -4.52 15.12
C PRO A 57 -53.14 -4.55 15.05
N ASP A 58 -52.47 -4.27 16.17
CA ASP A 58 -51.01 -4.36 16.31
C ASP A 58 -50.47 -5.70 15.76
N SER A 59 -51.18 -6.81 16.00
CA SER A 59 -50.78 -8.16 15.55
C SER A 59 -50.79 -8.38 14.03
N CYS A 60 -51.37 -7.44 13.29
CA CYS A 60 -51.55 -7.47 11.84
C CYS A 60 -50.80 -6.36 11.11
N GLU A 61 -50.08 -5.55 11.87
CA GLU A 61 -49.17 -4.55 11.35
C GLU A 61 -47.81 -5.15 11.04
N VAL A 62 -46.96 -4.34 10.42
CA VAL A 62 -45.58 -4.73 10.12
C VAL A 62 -44.74 -4.61 11.39
N ASP A 63 -43.95 -5.65 11.65
CA ASP A 63 -42.94 -5.70 12.71
C ASP A 63 -41.67 -6.28 12.08
N CYS A 64 -40.82 -5.40 11.56
CA CYS A 64 -39.62 -5.81 10.84
C CYS A 64 -38.57 -6.43 11.78
N ASN A 65 -38.48 -5.93 13.01
CA ASN A 65 -37.49 -6.38 13.99
C ASN A 65 -37.94 -7.64 14.78
N ASN A 66 -39.21 -8.04 14.62
CA ASN A 66 -39.87 -9.18 15.24
C ASN A 66 -39.82 -9.16 16.78
N ASP A 67 -39.88 -7.98 17.40
CA ASP A 67 -39.89 -7.85 18.85
C ASP A 67 -41.29 -7.93 19.48
N GLY A 68 -42.33 -8.01 18.64
CA GLY A 68 -43.73 -8.12 19.02
C GLY A 68 -44.45 -6.79 19.20
N THR A 69 -43.80 -5.68 18.84
CA THR A 69 -44.40 -4.35 18.79
C THR A 69 -44.33 -3.85 17.35
N PRO A 70 -45.42 -3.35 16.77
CA PRO A 70 -45.40 -2.82 15.40
C PRO A 70 -44.48 -1.63 15.22
N ASP A 71 -43.96 -1.46 14.00
CA ASP A 71 -43.00 -0.41 13.67
C ASP A 71 -43.57 1.01 13.94
N GLU A 72 -44.85 1.27 13.63
CA GLU A 72 -45.54 2.56 13.89
C GLU A 72 -45.71 2.87 15.39
N CYS A 73 -45.65 1.85 16.24
CA CYS A 73 -45.70 1.98 17.69
C CYS A 73 -44.31 2.19 18.32
N GLN A 74 -43.26 2.24 17.51
CA GLN A 74 -41.87 2.30 17.95
C GLN A 74 -41.15 3.50 17.36
N ASP A 75 -40.24 4.08 18.15
CA ASP A 75 -39.30 5.07 17.65
C ASP A 75 -38.10 4.32 17.03
N LEU A 76 -38.26 3.88 15.78
CA LEU A 76 -37.20 3.23 15.01
C LEU A 76 -36.34 4.25 14.25
N ALA A 77 -35.07 3.90 14.02
CA ALA A 77 -34.16 4.74 13.23
C ALA A 77 -34.57 4.73 11.76
N ASP A 78 -34.54 5.90 11.13
CA ASP A 78 -34.76 6.13 9.69
C ASP A 78 -33.79 7.24 9.27
N CYS A 79 -32.56 6.84 8.93
CA CYS A 79 -31.48 7.80 8.69
C CYS A 79 -31.64 8.60 7.38
N ASP A 80 -32.37 8.06 6.39
CA ASP A 80 -32.62 8.73 5.12
C ASP A 80 -33.97 9.46 5.07
N ALA A 81 -34.77 9.33 6.13
CA ALA A 81 -36.06 9.95 6.34
C ALA A 81 -37.08 9.61 5.22
N ASN A 82 -37.02 8.39 4.69
CA ASN A 82 -37.95 7.95 3.63
C ASN A 82 -39.30 7.45 4.17
N GLY A 83 -39.43 7.31 5.49
CA GLY A 83 -40.63 6.84 6.18
C GLY A 83 -40.70 5.33 6.36
N THR A 84 -39.65 4.60 6.00
CA THR A 84 -39.47 3.18 6.28
C THR A 84 -38.30 3.07 7.26
N PRO A 85 -38.46 2.41 8.43
CA PRO A 85 -37.34 2.20 9.34
C PRO A 85 -36.15 1.50 8.69
N ASP A 86 -34.93 1.82 9.11
CA ASP A 86 -33.69 1.22 8.59
C ASP A 86 -33.71 -0.31 8.70
N VAL A 87 -34.29 -0.85 9.78
CA VAL A 87 -34.45 -2.30 10.00
C VAL A 87 -35.43 -2.97 9.03
N CYS A 88 -36.33 -2.20 8.44
CA CYS A 88 -37.28 -2.66 7.42
C CYS A 88 -36.71 -2.60 6.01
N GLU A 89 -35.54 -1.99 5.84
CA GLU A 89 -34.93 -1.81 4.53
C GLU A 89 -33.86 -2.86 4.25
N PRO A 90 -33.82 -3.39 3.01
CA PRO A 90 -32.66 -4.14 2.57
C PRO A 90 -31.45 -3.20 2.52
N SER A 91 -30.51 -3.40 3.44
CA SER A 91 -29.32 -2.58 3.59
C SER A 91 -28.06 -3.40 3.38
N ASP A 92 -27.06 -2.77 2.78
CA ASP A 92 -25.67 -3.22 2.87
C ASP A 92 -25.15 -2.79 4.26
N ASP A 93 -24.48 -3.71 4.94
CA ASP A 93 -23.89 -3.56 6.28
C ASP A 93 -22.57 -4.33 6.25
N CYS A 94 -21.50 -3.65 5.83
CA CYS A 94 -20.23 -4.30 5.58
C CYS A 94 -19.50 -4.68 6.89
N ASN A 95 -19.74 -3.93 7.97
CA ASN A 95 -19.08 -4.07 9.26
C ASN A 95 -19.88 -4.98 10.24
N GLY A 96 -21.14 -5.29 9.92
CA GLY A 96 -22.05 -6.11 10.72
C GLY A 96 -22.57 -5.41 11.96
N SER A 97 -22.65 -4.07 11.96
CA SER A 97 -23.09 -3.25 13.10
C SER A 97 -24.60 -3.32 13.30
N GLY A 98 -25.35 -3.71 12.27
CA GLY A 98 -26.81 -3.60 12.21
C GLY A 98 -27.30 -2.19 11.86
N ILE A 99 -26.39 -1.27 11.54
CA ILE A 99 -26.68 0.04 10.96
C ILE A 99 -26.37 -0.07 9.46
N PRO A 100 -27.27 0.39 8.56
CA PRO A 100 -26.97 0.41 7.14
C PRO A 100 -25.75 1.28 6.81
N ASP A 101 -24.93 0.84 5.86
CA ASP A 101 -23.73 1.58 5.38
C ASP A 101 -24.07 3.05 5.05
N ARG A 102 -25.23 3.30 4.41
CA ARG A 102 -25.72 4.66 4.08
C ARG A 102 -25.91 5.58 5.30
N CYS A 103 -26.08 5.02 6.48
CA CYS A 103 -26.26 5.72 7.75
C CYS A 103 -24.93 5.91 8.50
N GLU A 104 -23.83 5.32 8.01
CA GLU A 104 -22.50 5.38 8.61
C GLU A 104 -21.54 6.32 7.86
N LEU A 105 -22.04 7.10 6.89
CA LEU A 105 -21.23 7.95 6.01
C LEU A 105 -20.70 9.24 6.69
N GLU A 106 -21.35 9.73 7.75
CA GLU A 106 -20.95 11.01 8.36
C GLU A 106 -19.61 10.89 9.08
N GLY A 107 -18.56 11.43 8.45
CA GLY A 107 -17.20 11.39 8.98
C GLY A 107 -16.43 10.10 8.65
N ASN A 108 -17.04 9.17 7.92
CA ASN A 108 -16.43 7.92 7.47
C ASN A 108 -16.61 7.73 5.95
N ASP A 109 -16.67 8.78 5.15
CA ASP A 109 -16.69 8.73 3.68
C ASP A 109 -15.80 9.87 3.17
N CYS A 110 -14.49 9.67 3.27
CA CYS A 110 -13.52 10.73 2.98
C CYS A 110 -13.55 11.16 1.50
N ASN A 111 -13.87 10.21 0.61
CA ASN A 111 -13.80 10.37 -0.84
C ASN A 111 -15.16 10.76 -1.45
N GLY A 112 -16.23 10.72 -0.65
CA GLY A 112 -17.58 11.12 -1.01
C GLY A 112 -18.28 10.17 -1.98
N ASN A 113 -17.90 8.89 -2.00
CA ASN A 113 -18.44 7.91 -2.94
C ASN A 113 -19.70 7.18 -2.42
N SER A 114 -20.17 7.52 -1.21
CA SER A 114 -21.33 6.92 -0.53
C SER A 114 -21.12 5.47 -0.09
N ILE A 115 -19.87 5.05 0.11
CA ILE A 115 -19.47 3.80 0.74
C ILE A 115 -18.66 4.20 1.99
N PRO A 116 -18.94 3.63 3.18
CA PRO A 116 -18.12 3.89 4.35
C PRO A 116 -16.67 3.46 4.12
N ASP A 117 -15.72 4.25 4.61
CA ASP A 117 -14.27 4.03 4.49
C ASP A 117 -13.87 2.61 4.94
N GLU A 118 -14.48 2.10 6.01
CA GLU A 118 -14.22 0.74 6.51
C GLU A 118 -14.64 -0.39 5.53
N CYS A 119 -15.60 -0.12 4.65
CA CYS A 119 -16.02 -1.04 3.60
C CYS A 119 -15.05 -1.03 2.41
N GLU A 120 -14.15 -0.05 2.35
CA GLU A 120 -13.20 0.16 1.25
C GLU A 120 -11.78 -0.32 1.57
N LEU A 121 -11.51 -0.71 2.82
CA LEU A 121 -10.16 -1.12 3.28
C LEU A 121 -9.58 -2.29 2.49
N LYS A 122 -10.44 -3.19 2.01
CA LYS A 122 -9.96 -4.38 1.30
C LYS A 122 -9.34 -3.98 -0.03
N ASP A 123 -8.04 -4.23 -0.15
CA ASP A 123 -7.20 -3.91 -1.31
C ASP A 123 -6.94 -2.39 -1.50
N ASN A 124 -7.37 -1.53 -0.56
CA ASN A 124 -7.08 -0.09 -0.53
C ASN A 124 -6.66 0.41 0.87
N ASP A 125 -6.08 -0.44 1.71
CA ASP A 125 -5.43 -0.06 2.98
C ASP A 125 -4.10 -0.81 3.02
N CYS A 126 -3.10 -0.24 2.36
CA CYS A 126 -1.81 -0.88 2.14
C CYS A 126 -1.02 -1.12 3.44
N ASN A 127 -1.27 -0.29 4.46
CA ASN A 127 -0.47 -0.17 5.67
C ASN A 127 -1.24 -0.64 6.91
N ASP A 128 -2.44 -1.20 6.69
CA ASP A 128 -3.35 -1.77 7.67
C ASP A 128 -3.67 -0.80 8.82
N ASN A 129 -3.74 0.52 8.55
CA ASN A 129 -4.01 1.52 9.58
C ASN A 129 -5.51 1.79 9.80
N GLY A 130 -6.38 1.18 8.98
CA GLY A 130 -7.83 1.32 9.03
C GLY A 130 -8.35 2.59 8.35
N ILE A 131 -7.51 3.27 7.57
CA ILE A 131 -7.83 4.43 6.74
C ILE A 131 -7.56 4.02 5.30
N PRO A 132 -8.53 4.13 4.37
CA PRO A 132 -8.28 3.82 2.98
C PRO A 132 -7.15 4.69 2.41
N ASP A 133 -6.33 4.16 1.50
CA ASP A 133 -5.17 4.84 0.92
C ASP A 133 -5.53 6.22 0.37
N GLN A 134 -6.72 6.36 -0.25
CA GLN A 134 -7.21 7.64 -0.79
C GLN A 134 -7.54 8.68 0.29
N CYS A 135 -7.78 8.23 1.52
CA CYS A 135 -8.00 9.02 2.72
C CYS A 135 -6.70 9.25 3.52
N ASP A 136 -5.64 8.52 3.20
CA ASP A 136 -4.36 8.49 3.92
C ASP A 136 -3.23 9.27 3.20
N VAL A 137 -3.55 9.97 2.10
CA VAL A 137 -2.57 10.71 1.26
C VAL A 137 -2.48 12.21 1.52
N ASP A 138 -3.45 12.88 2.15
CA ASP A 138 -3.35 14.34 2.32
C ASP A 138 -4.36 14.92 3.31
N ASP A 139 -3.93 16.02 3.96
CA ASP A 139 -4.57 17.03 4.85
C ASP A 139 -5.96 17.56 4.39
N SER A 140 -6.83 16.69 3.90
CA SER A 140 -8.08 17.03 3.19
C SER A 140 -9.31 17.08 4.11
N GLY A 141 -9.15 16.87 5.42
CA GLY A 141 -10.14 17.32 6.41
C GLY A 141 -10.62 16.30 7.42
N ASP A 142 -9.96 15.14 7.57
CA ASP A 142 -10.19 14.28 8.73
C ASP A 142 -9.42 14.82 9.97
N PRO A 143 -10.09 15.15 11.09
CA PRO A 143 -9.42 15.50 12.34
C PRO A 143 -8.70 14.31 13.03
N GLY A 144 -8.80 13.09 12.49
CA GLY A 144 -8.17 11.86 12.98
C GLY A 144 -6.82 11.50 12.34
N ALA A 145 -6.63 11.79 11.05
CA ALA A 145 -5.38 11.56 10.33
C ALA A 145 -4.26 12.43 10.89
N GLN A 146 -3.22 11.79 11.45
CA GLN A 146 -1.99 12.49 11.79
C GLN A 146 -1.42 13.09 10.50
N PRO A 147 -0.87 14.32 10.52
CA PRO A 147 -0.14 14.86 9.37
C PRO A 147 1.14 14.04 9.19
N THR A 148 1.05 12.93 8.47
CA THR A 148 2.18 12.32 7.79
C THR A 148 2.46 13.25 6.63
N ALA A 149 3.51 14.07 6.76
CA ALA A 149 3.97 14.84 5.63
C ALA A 149 4.48 13.82 4.61
N GLU A 150 3.76 13.61 3.52
CA GLU A 150 4.19 12.69 2.46
C GLU A 150 5.65 13.02 2.11
N CYS A 151 6.53 12.03 2.28
CA CYS A 151 7.92 12.14 1.88
C CYS A 151 8.03 12.29 0.36
N LEU A 152 7.03 11.78 -0.38
CA LEU A 152 6.86 11.91 -1.82
C LEU A 152 5.42 12.33 -2.18
N PRO A 153 5.22 13.41 -2.96
CA PRO A 153 3.89 13.78 -3.46
C PRO A 153 3.48 12.89 -4.65
N ASN A 154 3.46 11.57 -4.44
CA ASN A 154 3.11 10.55 -5.45
C ASN A 154 1.63 10.13 -5.35
N GLY A 155 0.90 10.58 -4.31
CA GLY A 155 -0.49 10.22 -4.06
C GLY A 155 -0.64 8.76 -3.60
N ILE A 156 0.39 8.24 -2.94
CA ILE A 156 0.44 6.95 -2.27
C ILE A 156 0.88 7.24 -0.83
N PRO A 157 0.18 6.73 0.21
CA PRO A 157 0.61 6.94 1.58
C PRO A 157 2.05 6.43 1.82
N ASP A 158 2.85 7.15 2.61
CA ASP A 158 4.24 6.76 2.92
C ASP A 158 4.36 5.32 3.46
N GLY A 159 3.32 4.83 4.16
CA GLY A 159 3.25 3.46 4.67
C GLY A 159 3.07 2.38 3.60
N CYS A 160 2.70 2.76 2.37
CA CYS A 160 2.54 1.87 1.22
C CYS A 160 3.77 1.81 0.32
N ASP A 161 4.62 2.84 0.37
CA ASP A 161 5.79 2.91 -0.49
C ASP A 161 6.75 1.79 -0.08
N ASP A 162 6.86 0.75 -0.92
CA ASP A 162 7.78 -0.40 -0.80
C ASP A 162 8.35 -0.67 -2.19
N CYS A 163 9.24 0.23 -2.62
CA CYS A 163 9.74 0.25 -3.99
C CYS A 163 10.70 -0.92 -4.28
N ASN A 164 11.33 -1.47 -3.23
CA ASN A 164 12.22 -2.63 -3.30
C ASN A 164 11.44 -3.97 -3.15
N ALA A 165 10.13 -3.90 -2.85
CA ALA A 165 9.20 -5.01 -2.66
C ALA A 165 9.66 -6.03 -1.60
N ASN A 166 10.33 -5.57 -0.53
CA ASN A 166 10.84 -6.42 0.53
C ASN A 166 9.79 -6.69 1.64
N GLY A 167 8.64 -6.02 1.59
CA GLY A 167 7.55 -6.09 2.57
C GLY A 167 7.70 -5.16 3.77
N VAL A 168 8.63 -4.21 3.72
CA VAL A 168 8.86 -3.12 4.67
C VAL A 168 8.74 -1.83 3.89
N ALA A 169 8.01 -0.86 4.43
CA ALA A 169 7.87 0.43 3.77
C ALA A 169 9.21 1.18 3.75
N ASP A 170 9.45 1.93 2.68
CA ASP A 170 10.66 2.69 2.39
C ASP A 170 11.08 3.57 3.58
N TYR A 171 10.12 4.27 4.20
CA TYR A 171 10.42 5.13 5.36
C TYR A 171 10.97 4.35 6.57
N LEU A 172 10.54 3.08 6.76
CA LEU A 172 11.06 2.20 7.80
C LEU A 172 12.44 1.65 7.44
N ASP A 173 12.66 1.33 6.17
CA ASP A 173 13.98 0.90 5.69
C ASP A 173 15.03 2.00 5.86
N LEU A 174 14.66 3.25 5.58
CA LEU A 174 15.51 4.43 5.82
C LEU A 174 15.72 4.72 7.31
N GLU A 175 14.68 4.65 8.16
CA GLU A 175 14.82 4.91 9.60
C GLU A 175 15.66 3.82 10.30
N SER A 176 15.50 2.57 9.87
CA SER A 176 16.23 1.43 10.44
C SER A 176 17.67 1.31 9.92
N GLY A 177 18.02 2.06 8.87
CA GLY A 177 19.31 2.01 8.20
C GLY A 177 19.55 0.71 7.43
N PHE A 178 18.46 0.03 7.02
CA PHE A 178 18.51 -1.09 6.08
C PHE A 178 18.81 -0.59 4.67
N ASP A 179 18.20 0.54 4.29
CA ASP A 179 18.49 1.26 3.06
C ASP A 179 19.14 2.63 3.34
N SER A 180 19.74 3.20 2.31
CA SER A 180 20.36 4.53 2.32
C SER A 180 19.58 5.49 1.43
N ASP A 181 19.58 6.77 1.77
CA ASP A 181 19.08 7.87 0.94
C ASP A 181 20.18 8.94 0.92
N CYS A 182 21.03 8.84 -0.09
CA CYS A 182 22.18 9.71 -0.26
C CYS A 182 21.79 11.14 -0.67
N ASN A 183 20.74 11.28 -1.47
CA ASN A 183 20.36 12.55 -2.08
C ASN A 183 19.34 13.35 -1.23
N GLY A 184 18.77 12.72 -0.21
CA GLY A 184 17.84 13.29 0.77
C GLY A 184 16.44 13.53 0.20
N ASN A 185 16.02 12.78 -0.82
CA ASN A 185 14.72 12.92 -1.47
C ASN A 185 13.63 12.02 -0.86
N CYS A 186 13.94 11.28 0.21
CA CYS A 186 13.09 10.27 0.85
C CYS A 186 12.84 8.97 0.06
N VAL A 187 13.51 8.76 -1.06
CA VAL A 187 13.47 7.51 -1.81
C VAL A 187 14.71 6.70 -1.45
N PRO A 188 14.60 5.41 -1.14
CA PRO A 188 15.77 4.54 -1.02
C PRO A 188 16.63 4.58 -2.29
N ASP A 189 17.95 4.62 -2.10
CA ASP A 189 18.97 4.63 -3.15
C ASP A 189 18.71 3.53 -4.20
N ILE A 190 18.36 2.32 -3.76
CA ILE A 190 18.04 1.18 -4.64
C ILE A 190 16.87 1.46 -5.57
N CYS A 191 15.91 2.28 -5.15
CA CYS A 191 14.73 2.62 -5.92
C CYS A 191 14.99 3.77 -6.88
N ASP A 192 15.82 4.72 -6.46
CA ASP A 192 16.37 5.74 -7.35
C ASP A 192 17.16 5.11 -8.51
N VAL A 193 17.98 4.09 -8.23
CA VAL A 193 18.68 3.28 -9.23
C VAL A 193 17.71 2.51 -10.12
N ASN A 194 16.75 1.78 -9.54
CA ASN A 194 15.78 0.98 -10.29
C ASN A 194 14.87 1.83 -11.20
N SER A 195 14.63 3.09 -10.83
CA SER A 195 13.89 4.04 -11.67
C SER A 195 14.66 4.49 -12.93
N GLY A 196 15.96 4.18 -13.00
CA GLY A 196 16.87 4.60 -14.06
C GLY A 196 17.28 6.07 -13.94
N SER A 197 17.05 6.70 -12.78
CA SER A 197 17.41 8.09 -12.52
C SER A 197 18.89 8.27 -12.14
N TRP A 198 19.55 7.18 -11.71
CA TRP A 198 20.92 7.16 -11.21
C TRP A 198 21.68 5.94 -11.76
N LEU A 199 23.00 6.09 -11.93
CA LEU A 199 23.90 5.02 -12.38
C LEU A 199 24.35 4.19 -11.16
N ASP A 200 24.42 2.86 -11.32
CA ASP A 200 24.90 1.88 -10.33
C ASP A 200 25.57 0.74 -11.11
N CYS A 201 26.85 0.90 -11.43
CA CYS A 201 27.54 -0.07 -12.27
C CYS A 201 27.81 -1.39 -11.54
N ASN A 202 28.23 -1.31 -10.28
CA ASN A 202 28.50 -2.51 -9.48
C ASN A 202 27.22 -3.25 -9.04
N SER A 203 26.04 -2.69 -9.33
CA SER A 203 24.72 -3.25 -9.04
C SER A 203 24.52 -3.55 -7.56
N ASN A 204 25.07 -2.72 -6.68
CA ASN A 204 24.98 -2.90 -5.23
C ASN A 204 23.75 -2.23 -4.60
N GLY A 205 22.98 -1.47 -5.39
CA GLY A 205 21.79 -0.74 -4.95
C GLY A 205 22.07 0.66 -4.40
N ILE A 206 23.29 1.17 -4.54
CA ILE A 206 23.70 2.53 -4.16
C ILE A 206 24.15 3.24 -5.43
N PRO A 207 23.66 4.46 -5.73
CA PRO A 207 24.16 5.21 -6.86
C PRO A 207 25.66 5.45 -6.82
N ASP A 208 26.34 5.37 -7.96
CA ASP A 208 27.78 5.58 -8.08
C ASP A 208 28.22 6.95 -7.51
N THR A 209 27.41 7.99 -7.70
CA THR A 209 27.66 9.35 -7.15
C THR A 209 27.61 9.44 -5.63
N CYS A 210 27.01 8.45 -4.99
CA CYS A 210 26.91 8.29 -3.53
C CYS A 210 28.02 7.41 -2.98
N GLU A 211 28.77 6.78 -3.87
CA GLU A 211 29.95 5.99 -3.59
C GLU A 211 31.22 6.81 -3.84
N MET A 212 32.29 6.42 -3.16
CA MET A 212 33.64 6.93 -3.44
C MET A 212 34.33 5.88 -4.32
N LEU A 213 33.91 5.79 -5.57
CA LEU A 213 34.50 4.88 -6.55
C LEU A 213 35.78 5.47 -7.12
N GLU A 214 36.65 4.61 -7.63
CA GLU A 214 37.84 5.05 -8.38
C GLU A 214 37.37 5.58 -9.74
N ASP A 215 37.79 6.80 -10.04
CA ASP A 215 37.64 7.53 -11.30
C ASP A 215 39.02 8.16 -11.54
N CYS A 216 39.88 7.41 -12.21
CA CYS A 216 41.29 7.73 -12.32
C CYS A 216 41.61 8.69 -13.47
N ASP A 217 40.70 8.85 -14.44
CA ASP A 217 40.83 9.80 -15.53
C ASP A 217 39.98 11.08 -15.37
N GLU A 218 39.25 11.18 -14.24
CA GLU A 218 38.46 12.32 -13.78
C GLU A 218 37.34 12.73 -14.75
N ASP A 219 36.69 11.76 -15.40
CA ASP A 219 35.62 12.01 -16.37
C ASP A 219 34.19 11.99 -15.78
N ASP A 220 34.08 11.83 -14.46
CA ASP A 220 32.86 11.67 -13.66
C ASP A 220 32.12 10.33 -13.90
N ILE A 221 32.76 9.36 -14.58
CA ILE A 221 32.30 7.97 -14.71
C ILE A 221 33.27 7.07 -13.94
N PRO A 222 32.80 6.23 -13.00
CA PRO A 222 33.69 5.29 -12.32
C PRO A 222 34.36 4.30 -13.28
N ASP A 223 35.63 3.96 -13.03
CA ASP A 223 36.43 3.09 -13.91
C ASP A 223 35.74 1.75 -14.23
N GLN A 224 35.07 1.18 -13.22
CA GLN A 224 34.33 -0.08 -13.34
C GLN A 224 33.19 0.02 -14.38
N CYS A 225 32.53 1.17 -14.49
CA CYS A 225 31.45 1.42 -15.45
C CYS A 225 31.98 1.42 -16.87
N GLU A 226 33.13 2.05 -17.08
CA GLU A 226 33.76 2.14 -18.39
C GLU A 226 34.23 0.78 -18.89
N ILE A 227 34.85 -0.02 -18.01
CA ILE A 227 35.30 -1.38 -18.33
C ILE A 227 34.10 -2.29 -18.66
N GLU A 228 32.98 -2.11 -17.96
CA GLU A 228 31.73 -2.84 -18.23
C GLU A 228 31.09 -2.45 -19.58
N GLU A 229 31.13 -1.16 -19.94
CA GLU A 229 30.62 -0.69 -21.23
C GLU A 229 31.53 -1.12 -22.39
N ASP A 230 32.85 -1.02 -22.21
CA ASP A 230 33.85 -1.39 -23.20
C ASP A 230 35.03 -2.15 -22.57
N ASN A 231 34.92 -3.49 -22.56
CA ASN A 231 36.01 -4.38 -22.15
C ASN A 231 37.34 -4.18 -22.92
N SER A 232 37.38 -3.40 -24.01
CA SER A 232 38.65 -3.08 -24.66
C SER A 232 39.46 -2.01 -23.94
N LEU A 233 38.86 -1.33 -22.95
CA LEU A 233 39.53 -0.38 -22.06
C LEU A 233 40.28 -1.06 -20.89
N ASP A 234 40.06 -2.35 -20.67
CA ASP A 234 40.86 -3.22 -19.78
C ASP A 234 41.35 -4.42 -20.61
N ALA A 235 42.38 -4.18 -21.44
CA ALA A 235 42.78 -5.15 -22.44
C ALA A 235 43.43 -6.40 -21.83
N ASP A 236 44.01 -6.28 -20.61
CA ASP A 236 44.66 -7.38 -19.91
C ASP A 236 43.81 -8.05 -18.83
N GLY A 237 42.63 -7.50 -18.53
CA GLY A 237 41.59 -8.08 -17.68
C GLY A 237 41.92 -8.01 -16.20
N ASP A 238 42.70 -7.02 -15.78
CA ASP A 238 43.16 -6.86 -14.40
C ASP A 238 42.22 -6.03 -13.53
N GLY A 239 41.17 -5.46 -14.13
CA GLY A 239 40.14 -4.66 -13.45
C GLY A 239 40.52 -3.19 -13.26
N ILE A 240 41.61 -2.72 -13.88
CA ILE A 240 42.03 -1.32 -13.91
C ILE A 240 42.01 -0.84 -15.36
N LEU A 241 41.47 0.35 -15.63
CA LEU A 241 41.50 0.93 -16.96
C LEU A 241 42.92 1.04 -17.50
N ASP A 242 43.15 0.61 -18.74
CA ASP A 242 44.42 0.75 -19.47
C ASP A 242 44.91 2.20 -19.48
N ALA A 243 43.99 3.17 -19.48
CA ALA A 243 44.30 4.60 -19.39
C ALA A 243 44.93 4.99 -18.04
N CYS A 244 44.57 4.27 -16.99
CA CYS A 244 45.01 4.50 -15.62
C CYS A 244 46.13 3.56 -15.19
N GLN A 245 46.37 2.51 -15.97
CA GLN A 245 47.57 1.71 -15.87
C GLN A 245 48.78 2.53 -16.34
N CYS A 246 49.71 2.77 -15.41
CA CYS A 246 51.00 3.40 -15.70
C CYS A 246 52.14 2.42 -15.45
N PRO A 247 52.29 1.36 -16.25
CA PRO A 247 53.31 0.34 -16.02
C PRO A 247 54.74 0.91 -16.19
N GLU A 248 54.87 2.09 -16.78
CA GLU A 248 56.13 2.83 -16.91
C GLU A 248 56.54 3.63 -15.65
N ASP A 249 55.64 3.87 -14.69
CA ASP A 249 55.96 4.44 -13.37
C ASP A 249 56.29 3.31 -12.38
N LEU A 250 57.59 3.07 -12.20
CA LEU A 250 58.08 1.92 -11.46
C LEU A 250 58.23 2.19 -9.96
N ASN A 251 58.08 3.45 -9.55
CA ASN A 251 58.21 3.84 -8.15
C ASN A 251 56.87 4.30 -7.53
N GLY A 252 55.83 4.47 -8.34
CA GLY A 252 54.46 4.83 -7.95
C GLY A 252 54.34 6.28 -7.49
N ASP A 253 55.21 7.19 -7.94
CA ASP A 253 55.16 8.61 -7.57
C ASP A 253 54.32 9.46 -8.54
N GLY A 254 53.70 8.82 -9.54
CA GLY A 254 52.78 9.40 -10.51
C GLY A 254 53.46 10.13 -11.66
N VAL A 255 54.80 10.14 -11.72
CA VAL A 255 55.56 10.83 -12.78
C VAL A 255 56.59 9.91 -13.43
N ILE A 256 56.55 9.80 -14.76
CA ILE A 256 57.52 8.97 -15.48
C ILE A 256 58.82 9.76 -15.63
N ALA A 257 59.75 9.56 -14.71
CA ALA A 257 60.95 10.37 -14.57
C ALA A 257 62.24 9.55 -14.64
N PHE A 258 63.36 10.22 -14.39
CA PHE A 258 64.66 9.55 -14.37
C PHE A 258 64.74 8.49 -13.26
N THR A 259 63.93 8.63 -12.22
CA THR A 259 63.80 7.68 -11.12
C THR A 259 63.32 6.31 -11.60
N ASP A 260 62.37 6.26 -12.54
CA ASP A 260 61.80 5.03 -13.09
C ASP A 260 62.78 4.32 -14.02
N ILE A 261 63.53 5.11 -14.79
CA ILE A 261 64.66 4.59 -15.58
C ILE A 261 65.67 3.87 -14.67
N LEU A 262 65.91 4.35 -13.44
CA LEU A 262 66.83 3.68 -12.53
C LEU A 262 66.34 2.30 -12.09
N PHE A 263 65.02 2.07 -12.01
CA PHE A 263 64.46 0.75 -11.69
C PHE A 263 64.74 -0.24 -12.83
N VAL A 264 64.42 0.12 -14.08
CA VAL A 264 64.73 -0.72 -15.27
C VAL A 264 66.22 -1.06 -15.35
N LEU A 265 67.09 -0.07 -15.10
CA LEU A 265 68.54 -0.28 -15.15
C LEU A 265 69.08 -1.10 -13.97
N THR A 266 68.39 -1.09 -12.83
CA THR A 266 68.76 -1.88 -11.65
C THR A 266 68.40 -3.35 -11.84
N ASP A 267 67.25 -3.62 -12.45
CA ASP A 267 66.70 -4.97 -12.62
C ASP A 267 67.06 -5.64 -13.95
N PHE A 268 67.94 -5.01 -14.73
CA PHE A 268 68.33 -5.44 -16.07
C PHE A 268 68.82 -6.90 -16.10
N GLY A 269 68.15 -7.74 -16.90
CA GLY A 269 68.45 -9.16 -17.03
C GLY A 269 67.21 -10.07 -17.03
N PRO A 270 67.42 -11.41 -17.05
CA PRO A 270 66.32 -12.36 -17.06
C PRO A 270 65.59 -12.35 -15.72
N CYS A 271 64.26 -12.43 -15.79
CA CYS A 271 63.44 -12.44 -14.60
C CYS A 271 63.51 -13.80 -13.89
N PRO A 272 63.57 -13.84 -12.55
CA PRO A 272 63.69 -15.09 -11.81
C PRO A 272 62.43 -15.96 -11.97
N GLU A 273 62.56 -17.13 -12.58
CA GLU A 273 61.48 -18.10 -12.92
C GLU A 273 60.63 -18.64 -11.73
N GLN A 274 60.83 -18.16 -10.49
CA GLN A 274 60.37 -18.85 -9.27
C GLN A 274 59.54 -17.97 -8.31
N GLN A 275 58.96 -16.87 -8.77
CA GLN A 275 57.95 -16.18 -7.97
C GLN A 275 56.81 -15.69 -8.84
N SER A 276 55.61 -15.79 -8.28
CA SER A 276 54.33 -15.38 -8.84
C SER A 276 54.20 -13.86 -9.01
N ASP A 277 55.32 -13.16 -9.11
CA ASP A 277 55.40 -11.73 -9.36
C ASP A 277 56.25 -11.54 -10.62
N PRO A 278 55.72 -10.89 -11.68
CA PRO A 278 56.59 -10.39 -12.73
C PRO A 278 57.61 -9.45 -12.06
N CYS A 279 58.86 -9.55 -12.48
CA CYS A 279 59.82 -8.47 -12.30
C CYS A 279 59.12 -7.16 -12.69
N THR A 280 58.89 -6.26 -11.73
CA THR A 280 58.06 -5.06 -11.95
C THR A 280 58.61 -4.18 -13.08
N SER A 281 59.90 -4.29 -13.38
CA SER A 281 60.59 -3.61 -14.47
C SER A 281 60.46 -4.29 -15.86
N ASP A 282 59.81 -5.46 -15.99
CA ASP A 282 59.49 -6.14 -17.27
C ASP A 282 58.08 -5.71 -17.71
N ILE A 283 58.05 -4.54 -18.34
CA ILE A 283 56.84 -3.82 -18.72
C ILE A 283 56.15 -4.52 -19.88
N ASN A 284 56.92 -5.09 -20.82
CA ASN A 284 56.35 -5.78 -21.98
C ASN A 284 55.98 -7.25 -21.71
N ARG A 285 56.26 -7.74 -20.49
CA ARG A 285 55.98 -9.10 -20.00
C ARG A 285 56.62 -10.19 -20.87
N ASP A 286 57.80 -9.94 -21.43
CA ASP A 286 58.51 -10.90 -22.29
C ASP A 286 59.44 -11.86 -21.54
N GLY A 287 59.60 -11.66 -20.22
CA GLY A 287 60.39 -12.48 -19.31
C GLY A 287 61.82 -12.00 -19.12
N GLU A 288 62.24 -10.89 -19.75
CA GLU A 288 63.54 -10.27 -19.57
C GLU A 288 63.42 -8.74 -19.41
N VAL A 289 63.94 -8.17 -18.32
CA VAL A 289 64.09 -6.71 -18.21
C VAL A 289 65.23 -6.27 -19.13
N GLY A 290 64.88 -5.65 -20.25
CA GLY A 290 65.80 -5.38 -21.33
C GLY A 290 65.75 -3.95 -21.86
N PHE A 291 66.36 -3.77 -23.03
CA PHE A 291 66.28 -2.49 -23.73
C PHE A 291 64.86 -2.19 -24.24
N SER A 292 64.05 -3.24 -24.46
CA SER A 292 62.65 -3.12 -24.86
C SER A 292 61.83 -2.40 -23.77
N ASP A 293 62.00 -2.77 -22.50
CA ASP A 293 61.30 -2.15 -21.37
C ASP A 293 61.78 -0.72 -21.13
N LEU A 294 63.10 -0.50 -21.25
CA LEU A 294 63.66 0.85 -21.17
C LEU A 294 63.07 1.78 -22.25
N LEU A 295 62.79 1.26 -23.45
CA LEU A 295 62.16 2.04 -24.51
C LEU A 295 60.71 2.39 -24.19
N LEU A 296 59.99 1.56 -23.43
CA LEU A 296 58.62 1.86 -22.99
C LEU A 296 58.62 3.03 -21.99
N VAL A 297 59.45 2.97 -20.94
CA VAL A 297 59.63 4.09 -19.99
C VAL A 297 60.07 5.38 -20.70
N LEU A 298 60.99 5.26 -21.65
CA LEU A 298 61.46 6.43 -22.41
C LEU A 298 60.41 7.00 -23.38
N ALA A 299 59.50 6.18 -23.88
CA ALA A 299 58.46 6.63 -24.81
C ALA A 299 57.47 7.59 -24.13
N LYS A 300 57.21 7.39 -22.84
CA LYS A 300 56.34 8.24 -22.01
C LYS A 300 57.10 9.16 -21.04
N PHE A 301 58.42 9.31 -21.22
CA PHE A 301 59.25 10.09 -20.30
C PHE A 301 58.80 11.55 -20.16
N GLY A 302 58.63 12.00 -18.91
CA GLY A 302 58.18 13.34 -18.55
C GLY A 302 56.67 13.55 -18.64
N GLN A 303 55.89 12.49 -18.88
CA GLN A 303 54.44 12.48 -18.70
C GLN A 303 54.11 12.17 -17.24
N ASN A 304 53.00 12.72 -16.76
CA ASN A 304 52.37 12.27 -15.53
C ASN A 304 51.40 11.16 -15.91
N CYS A 305 51.24 10.18 -15.02
CA CYS A 305 50.35 9.04 -15.26
C CYS A 305 48.86 9.42 -15.23
N PHE A 306 48.52 10.58 -14.66
CA PHE A 306 47.16 11.01 -14.33
C PHE A 306 46.84 12.46 -14.80
N ASP A 307 47.43 12.93 -15.91
CA ASP A 307 47.17 14.26 -16.54
C ASP A 307 46.78 14.16 -18.03
#